data_AF-A0A970YMA0-F1
#
_entry.id   AF-A0A970YMA0-F1
#
_cell.length_a   1.000
_cell.length_b   1.000
_cell.length_c   1.000
_cell.angle_alpha   90.00
_cell.angle_beta   90.00
_cell.angle_gamma   90.00
#
_symmetry.space_group_name_H-M   'P 1'
#
loop_
_entity.id
_entity.type
_entity.pdbx_description
1 polymer ?
#
loop_
_entity_poly.entity_id
_entity_poly.type
_entity_poly.pdbx_seq_one_letter_code
_entity_poly.pdbx_strand_id
1 'polypeptide(L)'
;MSLHTAGTLLEWHPHLHVMALDGAFAEDGSFVELPEIDEKLIEEFFSEKVLEFLLKRELLDEETVLSMKSWEHSGFHFYGGEAVEAEDRDARLFLGRYLKKPGVGQSRLSVAETTEEPGVVYRHPELDEEGEVRERRFRPLEFLAELSLHVPKIFEQTGFIKHWLLRY
;
A
#
# COMPACT_ATOMS: atom_id res chain seq x y z
N MET A 1 -8.23 -6.17 4.68
CA MET A 1 -7.66 -4.91 4.19
C MET A 1 -6.53 -4.47 5.09
N SER A 2 -5.47 -3.88 4.55
CA SER A 2 -4.44 -3.18 5.33
C SER A 2 -4.02 -1.86 4.70
N LEU A 3 -3.85 -0.82 5.52
CA LEU A 3 -3.23 0.46 5.18
C LEU A 3 -1.74 0.40 5.48
N HIS A 4 -0.90 0.62 4.48
CA HIS A 4 0.52 0.87 4.64
C HIS A 4 0.82 2.31 4.25
N THR A 5 1.73 2.96 4.96
CA THR A 5 2.05 4.38 4.75
C THR A 5 3.38 4.62 4.06
N ALA A 6 4.27 3.62 4.10
CA ALA A 6 5.61 3.69 3.56
C ALA A 6 5.65 3.06 2.17
N GLY A 7 6.30 3.74 1.25
CA GLY A 7 6.68 3.21 -0.05
C GLY A 7 7.90 2.30 0.05
N THR A 8 8.42 1.89 -1.10
CA THR A 8 9.48 0.90 -1.14
C THR A 8 10.73 1.41 -0.43
N LEU A 9 11.12 2.67 -0.57
CA LEU A 9 12.31 3.25 0.07
C LEU A 9 11.97 4.09 1.31
N LEU A 10 10.89 3.77 2.04
CA LEU A 10 10.46 4.50 3.26
C LEU A 10 9.93 5.92 3.00
N GLU A 11 9.70 6.31 1.74
CA GLU A 11 8.98 7.54 1.40
C GLU A 11 7.50 7.45 1.81
N TRP A 12 6.84 8.60 2.02
CA TRP A 12 5.41 8.62 2.22
C TRP A 12 4.68 8.17 0.95
N HIS A 13 4.02 7.01 1.05
CA HIS A 13 3.22 6.43 -0.01
C HIS A 13 2.04 5.66 0.61
N PRO A 14 1.00 6.35 1.11
CA PRO A 14 -0.16 5.71 1.69
C PRO A 14 -0.91 4.86 0.66
N HIS A 15 -1.03 3.56 0.92
CA HIS A 15 -1.69 2.62 0.03
C HIS A 15 -2.46 1.55 0.80
N LEU A 16 -3.53 1.04 0.19
CA LEU A 16 -4.39 0.03 0.76
C LEU A 16 -4.19 -1.29 0.02
N HIS A 17 -4.03 -2.37 0.77
CA HIS A 17 -4.13 -3.73 0.27
C HIS A 17 -5.49 -4.30 0.67
N VAL A 18 -6.30 -4.71 -0.30
CA VAL A 18 -7.62 -5.28 -0.05
C VAL A 18 -7.64 -6.71 -0.57
N MET A 19 -8.13 -7.63 0.26
CA MET A 19 -8.50 -8.97 -0.15
C MET A 19 -10.02 -9.03 -0.11
N ALA A 20 -10.62 -9.31 -1.25
CA ALA A 20 -12.06 -9.41 -1.44
C ALA A 20 -12.38 -10.70 -2.20
N LEU A 21 -13.65 -11.10 -2.20
CA LEU A 21 -14.11 -12.15 -3.09
C LEU A 21 -14.15 -11.61 -4.52
N ASP A 22 -13.70 -12.41 -5.48
CA ASP A 22 -13.78 -12.09 -6.90
C ASP A 22 -15.16 -12.45 -7.49
N GLY A 23 -16.20 -12.00 -6.80
CA GLY A 23 -17.57 -12.45 -7.05
C GLY A 23 -18.49 -12.19 -5.88
N ALA A 24 -19.72 -12.66 -6.02
CA ALA A 24 -20.74 -12.59 -4.99
C ALA A 24 -21.58 -13.87 -4.98
N PHE A 25 -22.25 -14.14 -3.85
CA PHE A 25 -23.22 -15.22 -3.77
C PHE A 25 -24.61 -14.70 -4.16
N ALA A 26 -25.28 -15.41 -5.06
CA ALA A 26 -26.69 -15.20 -5.37
C ALA A 26 -27.58 -15.72 -4.23
N GLU A 27 -28.87 -15.37 -4.25
CA GLU A 27 -29.84 -15.77 -3.22
C GLU A 27 -30.01 -17.29 -3.11
N ASP A 28 -29.76 -18.03 -4.19
CA ASP A 28 -29.81 -19.50 -4.22
C ASP A 28 -28.52 -20.17 -3.72
N GLY A 29 -27.54 -19.38 -3.28
CA GLY A 29 -26.24 -19.85 -2.78
C GLY A 29 -25.21 -20.16 -3.87
N SER A 30 -25.53 -19.95 -5.15
CA SER A 30 -24.54 -20.05 -6.22
C SER A 30 -23.56 -18.88 -6.18
N PHE A 31 -22.28 -19.16 -6.50
CA PHE A 31 -21.27 -18.11 -6.63
C PHE A 31 -21.28 -17.57 -8.06
N VAL A 32 -21.28 -16.25 -8.19
CA VAL A 32 -21.23 -15.52 -9.44
C VAL A 32 -19.94 -14.72 -9.46
N GLU A 33 -19.04 -15.07 -10.36
CA GLU A 33 -17.77 -14.37 -10.57
C GLU A 33 -18.00 -12.92 -11.01
N LEU A 34 -17.11 -12.03 -10.58
CA LEU A 34 -17.12 -10.65 -11.06
C LEU A 34 -16.71 -10.61 -12.54
N PRO A 35 -17.34 -9.74 -13.35
CA PRO A 35 -16.82 -9.45 -14.67
C PRO A 35 -15.46 -8.74 -14.56
N GLU A 36 -14.74 -8.69 -15.67
CA GLU A 36 -13.49 -7.93 -15.77
C GLU A 36 -13.67 -6.50 -15.25
N ILE A 37 -12.74 -6.09 -14.37
CA ILE A 37 -12.79 -4.81 -13.70
C ILE A 37 -12.04 -3.78 -14.53
N ASP A 38 -12.69 -2.64 -14.80
CA ASP A 38 -12.00 -1.47 -15.34
C ASP A 38 -11.17 -0.81 -14.22
N GLU A 39 -9.89 -1.18 -14.15
CA GLU A 39 -8.95 -0.67 -13.14
C GLU A 39 -8.83 0.85 -13.17
N LYS A 40 -8.88 1.45 -14.37
CA LYS A 40 -8.77 2.89 -14.54
C LYS A 40 -9.98 3.59 -13.97
N LEU A 41 -11.19 3.05 -14.20
CA LEU A 41 -12.41 3.59 -13.62
C LEU A 41 -12.38 3.53 -12.09
N ILE A 42 -11.86 2.44 -11.51
CA ILE A 42 -11.69 2.33 -10.05
C ILE A 42 -10.68 3.36 -9.54
N GLU A 43 -9.54 3.52 -10.21
CA GLU A 43 -8.54 4.52 -9.84
C GLU A 43 -9.13 5.93 -9.86
N GLU A 44 -9.83 6.30 -10.93
CA GLU A 44 -10.49 7.60 -11.07
C GLU A 44 -11.50 7.83 -9.94
N PHE A 45 -12.37 6.85 -9.67
CA PHE A 45 -13.34 6.93 -8.59
C PHE A 45 -12.68 7.02 -7.21
N PHE A 46 -11.61 6.25 -6.98
CA PHE A 46 -10.85 6.30 -5.74
C PHE A 46 -10.20 7.68 -5.54
N SER A 47 -9.55 8.21 -6.58
CA SER A 47 -8.93 9.54 -6.55
C SER A 47 -9.96 10.63 -6.19
N GLU A 48 -11.14 10.59 -6.82
CA GLU A 48 -12.21 11.55 -6.57
C GLU A 48 -12.70 11.46 -5.12
N LYS A 49 -12.92 10.25 -4.61
CA LYS A 49 -13.41 10.06 -3.23
C LYS A 49 -12.39 10.49 -2.19
N VAL A 50 -11.10 10.26 -2.41
CA VAL A 50 -10.04 10.72 -1.51
C VAL A 50 -9.96 12.24 -1.51
N LEU A 51 -9.94 12.88 -2.68
CA LEU A 51 -9.87 14.34 -2.79
C LEU A 51 -11.11 15.02 -2.21
N GLU A 52 -12.30 14.49 -2.47
CA GLU A 52 -13.57 14.96 -1.87
C GLU A 52 -13.53 14.87 -0.34
N PHE A 53 -13.03 13.75 0.18
CA PHE A 53 -12.88 13.56 1.63
C PHE A 53 -11.91 14.58 2.25
N LEU A 54 -10.76 14.81 1.63
CA LEU A 54 -9.75 15.75 2.13
C LEU A 54 -10.24 17.20 2.07
N LEU A 55 -10.92 17.60 0.98
CA LEU A 55 -11.55 18.91 0.84
C LEU A 55 -12.62 19.13 1.91
N LYS A 56 -13.52 18.16 2.10
CA LYS A 56 -14.58 18.22 3.12
C LYS A 56 -14.04 18.32 4.55
N ARG A 57 -12.82 17.83 4.78
CA ARG A 57 -12.11 17.91 6.06
C ARG A 57 -11.25 19.16 6.20
N GLU A 58 -11.28 20.07 5.22
CA GLU A 58 -10.47 21.29 5.17
C GLU A 58 -8.96 21.00 5.24
N LEU A 59 -8.55 19.81 4.80
CA LEU A 59 -7.13 19.41 4.71
C LEU A 59 -6.50 19.82 3.37
N LEU A 60 -7.34 20.08 2.37
CA LEU A 60 -7.00 20.69 1.08
C LEU A 60 -8.03 21.77 0.77
N ASP A 61 -7.61 22.80 0.03
CA ASP A 61 -8.52 23.80 -0.54
C ASP A 61 -8.92 23.45 -1.99
N GLU A 62 -9.92 24.16 -2.51
CA GLU A 62 -10.45 23.92 -3.86
C GLU A 62 -9.39 24.13 -4.95
N GLU A 63 -8.52 25.14 -4.78
CA GLU A 63 -7.44 25.44 -5.72
C GLU A 63 -6.45 24.27 -5.81
N THR A 64 -6.05 23.72 -4.67
CA THR A 64 -5.15 22.57 -4.59
C THR A 64 -5.78 21.33 -5.23
N VAL A 65 -7.06 21.06 -4.96
CA VAL A 65 -7.77 19.92 -5.57
C VAL A 65 -7.84 20.07 -7.08
N LEU A 66 -8.15 21.26 -7.60
CA LEU A 66 -8.19 21.53 -9.04
C LEU A 66 -6.80 21.38 -9.67
N SER A 67 -5.75 21.85 -9.00
CA SER A 67 -4.37 21.66 -9.44
C SER A 67 -4.00 20.17 -9.54
N MET A 68 -4.28 19.37 -8.51
CA MET A 68 -4.00 17.93 -8.50
C MET A 68 -4.74 17.18 -9.61
N LYS A 69 -6.02 17.54 -9.86
CA LYS A 69 -6.80 16.96 -10.96
C LYS A 69 -6.27 17.28 -12.36
N SER A 70 -5.38 18.28 -12.49
CA SER A 70 -4.78 18.67 -13.76
C SER A 70 -3.42 18.02 -14.04
N TRP A 71 -2.88 17.25 -13.08
CA TRP A 71 -1.60 16.57 -13.26
C TRP A 71 -1.70 15.48 -14.34
N GLU A 72 -0.63 15.34 -15.12
CA GLU A 72 -0.51 14.27 -16.13
C GLU A 72 -0.63 12.87 -15.49
N HIS A 73 -0.06 12.72 -14.29
CA HIS A 73 -0.23 11.55 -13.45
C HIS A 73 -1.04 11.94 -12.21
N SER A 74 -2.15 11.23 -11.98
CA SER A 74 -3.11 11.51 -10.90
C SER A 74 -2.47 11.48 -9.50
N GLY A 75 -1.35 10.76 -9.35
CA GLY A 75 -0.75 10.42 -8.06
C GLY A 75 -1.49 9.30 -7.33
N PHE A 76 -2.52 8.72 -7.95
CA PHE A 76 -3.25 7.54 -7.49
C PHE A 76 -2.92 6.34 -8.38
N HIS A 77 -3.13 5.15 -7.83
CA HIS A 77 -2.95 3.91 -8.57
C HIS A 77 -3.89 2.85 -8.00
N PHE A 78 -4.54 2.09 -8.88
CA PHE A 78 -5.26 0.87 -8.52
C PHE A 78 -4.61 -0.32 -9.21
N TYR A 79 -4.55 -1.45 -8.50
CA TYR A 79 -4.07 -2.71 -9.06
C TYR A 79 -5.01 -3.83 -8.63
N GLY A 80 -5.66 -4.46 -9.60
CA GLY A 80 -6.37 -5.72 -9.44
C GLY A 80 -5.38 -6.87 -9.55
N GLY A 81 -5.17 -7.60 -8.46
CA GLY A 81 -4.44 -8.86 -8.51
C GLY A 81 -5.27 -9.96 -9.17
N GLU A 82 -4.61 -11.06 -9.55
CA GLU A 82 -5.29 -12.25 -10.05
C GLU A 82 -6.14 -12.93 -8.95
N ALA A 83 -7.22 -13.58 -9.37
CA ALA A 83 -8.04 -14.41 -8.50
C ALA A 83 -7.21 -15.56 -7.92
N VAL A 84 -7.44 -15.86 -6.64
CA VAL A 84 -6.79 -16.98 -5.95
C VAL A 84 -7.85 -18.02 -5.59
N GLU A 85 -7.63 -19.23 -6.07
CA GLU A 85 -8.48 -20.39 -5.80
C GLU A 85 -8.64 -20.64 -4.30
N ALA A 86 -9.84 -21.04 -3.87
CA ALA A 86 -10.13 -21.29 -2.47
C ALA A 86 -9.26 -22.42 -1.87
N GLU A 87 -8.95 -23.42 -2.69
CA GLU A 87 -8.13 -24.58 -2.33
C GLU A 87 -6.63 -24.26 -2.31
N ASP A 88 -6.18 -23.19 -2.96
CA ASP A 88 -4.77 -22.79 -2.96
C ASP A 88 -4.41 -22.14 -1.62
N ARG A 89 -4.05 -23.01 -0.69
CA ARG A 89 -3.63 -22.62 0.65
C ARG A 89 -2.36 -21.77 0.63
N ASP A 90 -1.42 -22.04 -0.26
CA ASP A 90 -0.12 -21.38 -0.27
C ASP A 90 -0.24 -19.95 -0.80
N ALA A 91 -1.01 -19.74 -1.86
CA ALA A 91 -1.34 -18.40 -2.36
C ALA A 91 -2.13 -17.59 -1.31
N ARG A 92 -3.13 -18.18 -0.65
CA ARG A 92 -3.87 -17.50 0.42
C ARG A 92 -3.00 -17.12 1.61
N LEU A 93 -2.07 -18.00 2.00
CA LEU A 93 -1.10 -17.69 3.06
C LEU A 93 -0.13 -16.61 2.64
N PHE A 94 0.33 -16.61 1.39
CA PHE A 94 1.17 -15.57 0.84
C PHE A 94 0.48 -14.21 0.92
N LEU A 95 -0.76 -14.10 0.42
CA LEU A 95 -1.54 -12.86 0.50
C LEU A 95 -1.77 -12.42 1.96
N GLY A 96 -2.06 -13.36 2.86
CA GLY A 96 -2.21 -13.07 4.29
C GLY A 96 -0.92 -12.48 4.91
N ARG A 97 0.24 -13.03 4.56
CA ARG A 97 1.55 -12.49 4.97
C ARG A 97 1.82 -11.13 4.34
N TYR A 98 1.48 -10.96 3.08
CA TYR A 98 1.66 -9.71 2.34
C TYR A 98 0.87 -8.55 2.98
N LEU A 99 -0.37 -8.80 3.40
CA LEU A 99 -1.20 -7.83 4.13
C LEU A 99 -0.59 -7.43 5.49
N LYS A 100 0.11 -8.35 6.14
CA LYS A 100 0.70 -8.15 7.47
C LYS A 100 2.19 -7.80 7.43
N LYS A 101 2.74 -7.51 6.24
CA LYS A 101 4.18 -7.23 6.10
C LYS A 101 4.58 -5.99 6.92
N PRO A 102 5.77 -5.99 7.55
CA PRO A 102 6.31 -4.80 8.21
C PRO A 102 6.66 -3.72 7.17
N GLY A 103 6.69 -2.46 7.59
CA GLY A 103 7.05 -1.34 6.71
C GLY A 103 8.51 -1.35 6.23
N VAL A 104 9.38 -2.15 6.86
CA VAL A 104 10.78 -2.31 6.45
C VAL A 104 11.18 -3.78 6.35
N GLY A 105 11.93 -4.11 5.30
CA GLY A 105 12.55 -5.43 5.13
C GLY A 105 13.97 -5.43 5.68
N GLN A 106 14.26 -6.27 6.68
CA GLN A 106 15.60 -6.34 7.28
C GLN A 106 16.68 -6.67 6.25
N SER A 107 16.39 -7.54 5.28
CA SER A 107 17.31 -7.91 4.20
C SER A 107 17.75 -6.73 3.31
N ARG A 108 17.00 -5.63 3.35
CA ARG A 108 17.25 -4.42 2.55
C ARG A 108 18.03 -3.35 3.32
N LEU A 109 18.30 -3.59 4.61
CA LEU A 109 18.94 -2.66 5.53
C LEU A 109 20.41 -3.03 5.74
N SER A 110 21.31 -2.05 5.63
CA SER A 110 22.71 -2.22 6.00
C SER A 110 23.26 -0.98 6.71
N VAL A 111 24.20 -1.18 7.63
CA VAL A 111 24.94 -0.08 8.28
C VAL A 111 26.17 0.24 7.44
N ALA A 112 26.32 1.51 7.07
CA ALA A 112 27.54 2.04 6.47
C ALA A 112 28.45 2.52 7.61
N GLU A 113 29.42 1.68 7.99
CA GLU A 113 30.45 2.07 8.93
C GLU A 113 31.49 2.93 8.18
N THR A 114 31.47 4.25 8.44
CA THR A 114 32.50 5.18 7.95
C THR A 114 33.34 5.70 9.11
N THR A 115 34.52 6.22 8.81
CA THR A 115 35.42 6.81 9.83
C THR A 115 34.91 8.12 10.42
N GLU A 116 33.90 8.76 9.82
CA GLU A 116 33.38 10.07 10.23
C GLU A 116 32.05 9.96 10.98
N GLU A 117 31.00 9.40 10.35
CA GLU A 117 29.73 9.07 11.02
C GLU A 117 29.13 7.77 10.46
N PRO A 118 28.57 6.88 11.30
CA PRO A 118 27.84 5.71 10.84
C PRO A 118 26.55 6.13 10.12
N GLY A 119 26.23 5.47 9.01
CA GLY A 119 25.01 5.71 8.23
C GLY A 119 24.14 4.46 8.11
N VAL A 120 22.88 4.67 7.74
CA VAL A 120 21.94 3.59 7.39
C VAL A 120 21.68 3.64 5.89
N VAL A 121 21.82 2.51 5.21
CA VAL A 121 21.51 2.35 3.79
C VAL A 121 20.30 1.42 3.66
N TYR A 122 19.27 1.88 2.96
CA TYR A 122 18.07 1.11 2.66
C TYR A 122 17.91 0.96 1.15
N ARG A 123 17.99 -0.27 0.65
CA ARG A 123 18.06 -0.58 -0.79
C ARG A 123 16.73 -0.98 -1.38
N HIS A 124 16.46 -0.59 -2.61
CA HIS A 124 15.36 -1.11 -3.40
C HIS A 124 15.63 -2.58 -3.73
N PRO A 125 14.62 -3.47 -3.75
CA PRO A 125 14.83 -4.87 -4.10
C PRO A 125 15.25 -5.06 -5.56
N GLU A 126 14.87 -4.12 -6.42
CA GLU A 126 15.12 -4.14 -7.86
C GLU A 126 16.02 -2.96 -8.26
N LEU A 127 16.77 -3.14 -9.35
CA LEU A 127 17.51 -2.07 -10.01
C LEU A 127 16.54 -1.12 -10.72
N ASP A 128 16.99 0.07 -11.09
CA ASP A 128 16.22 0.91 -12.02
C ASP A 128 16.27 0.38 -13.46
N GLU A 129 15.62 1.11 -14.37
CA GLU A 129 15.52 0.77 -15.80
C GLU A 129 16.89 0.74 -16.47
N GLU A 130 17.85 1.50 -15.95
CA GLU A 130 19.24 1.56 -16.39
C GLU A 130 20.13 0.46 -15.75
N GLY A 131 19.61 -0.30 -14.80
CA GLY A 131 20.34 -1.35 -14.09
C GLY A 131 21.17 -0.86 -12.90
N GLU A 132 20.91 0.35 -12.41
CA GLU A 132 21.60 0.96 -11.29
C GLU A 132 20.91 0.67 -9.95
N VAL A 133 21.72 0.70 -8.88
CA VAL A 133 21.23 0.44 -7.51
C VAL A 133 20.46 1.65 -7.01
N ARG A 134 19.18 1.44 -6.72
CA ARG A 134 18.35 2.42 -6.02
C ARG A 134 18.47 2.25 -4.51
N GLU A 135 18.95 3.26 -3.81
CA GLU A 135 19.04 3.26 -2.35
C GLU A 135 18.80 4.63 -1.73
N ARG A 136 18.31 4.66 -0.50
CA ARG A 136 18.31 5.86 0.35
C ARG A 136 19.30 5.70 1.48
N ARG A 137 20.04 6.78 1.77
CA ARG A 137 21.00 6.86 2.86
C ARG A 137 20.51 7.85 3.90
N PHE A 138 20.65 7.47 5.16
CA PHE A 138 20.15 8.22 6.30
C PHE A 138 21.21 8.32 7.38
N ARG A 139 21.17 9.39 8.18
CA ARG A 139 21.78 9.32 9.51
C ARG A 139 20.95 8.38 10.40
N PRO A 140 21.54 7.70 11.39
CA PRO A 140 20.82 6.72 12.20
C PRO A 140 19.55 7.28 12.88
N LEU A 141 19.60 8.50 13.39
CA LEU A 141 18.45 9.14 14.03
C LEU A 141 17.38 9.60 13.03
N GLU A 142 17.76 9.99 11.83
CA GLU A 142 16.82 10.34 10.75
C GLU A 142 16.07 9.10 10.28
N PHE A 143 16.77 7.98 10.12
CA PHE A 143 16.15 6.71 9.78
C PHE A 143 15.11 6.28 10.83
N LEU A 144 15.46 6.36 12.11
CA LEU A 144 14.52 6.03 13.19
C LEU A 144 13.33 6.98 13.23
N ALA A 145 13.56 8.28 12.99
CA ALA A 145 12.49 9.27 12.92
C ALA A 145 11.52 8.96 11.77
N GLU A 146 12.01 8.76 10.55
CA GLU A 146 11.16 8.41 9.39
C GLU A 146 10.44 7.07 9.60
N LEU A 147 11.15 6.03 10.07
CA LEU A 147 10.54 4.74 10.35
C LEU A 147 9.40 4.86 11.36
N SER A 148 9.58 5.67 12.41
CA SER A 148 8.58 5.84 13.46
C SER A 148 7.26 6.41 12.95
N LEU A 149 7.26 7.19 11.86
CA LEU A 149 6.05 7.73 11.24
C LEU A 149 5.17 6.65 10.62
N HIS A 150 5.73 5.47 10.33
CA HIS A 150 5.04 4.37 9.68
C HIS A 150 4.72 3.21 10.63
N VAL A 151 5.14 3.31 11.89
CA VAL A 151 4.80 2.35 12.94
C VAL A 151 3.48 2.80 13.57
N PRO A 152 2.41 1.99 13.51
CA PRO A 152 1.14 2.32 14.16
C PRO A 152 1.32 2.51 15.66
N LYS A 153 0.49 3.35 16.28
CA LYS A 153 0.49 3.48 17.73
C LYS A 153 0.03 2.18 18.39
N ILE A 154 0.28 2.08 19.68
CA ILE A 154 -0.24 0.98 20.50
C ILE A 154 -1.77 0.93 20.32
N PHE A 155 -2.30 -0.26 20.03
CA PHE A 155 -3.71 -0.54 19.72
C PHE A 155 -4.21 -0.10 18.35
N GLU A 156 -3.38 0.57 17.54
CA GLU A 156 -3.64 0.76 16.12
C GLU A 156 -3.08 -0.44 15.35
N GLN A 157 -3.77 -0.83 14.28
CA GLN A 157 -3.27 -1.84 13.35
C GLN A 157 -3.38 -1.30 11.94
N THR A 158 -2.33 -1.52 11.17
CA THR A 158 -2.37 -1.28 9.73
C THR A 158 -3.31 -2.26 9.03
N GLY A 159 -3.57 -3.46 9.57
CA GLY A 159 -4.41 -4.48 8.92
C GLY A 159 -5.66 -4.86 9.70
N PHE A 160 -6.82 -4.71 9.07
CA PHE A 160 -8.13 -5.17 9.57
C PHE A 160 -8.66 -6.32 8.70
N ILE A 161 -8.98 -7.44 9.34
CA ILE A 161 -9.76 -8.51 8.73
C ILE A 161 -11.19 -8.34 9.23
N LYS A 162 -12.06 -7.74 8.42
CA LYS A 162 -13.50 -7.81 8.68
C LYS A 162 -14.00 -9.10 8.05
N HIS A 163 -14.30 -10.09 8.88
CA HIS A 163 -15.18 -11.18 8.47
C HIS A 163 -16.56 -10.56 8.31
N TRP A 164 -17.00 -10.35 7.07
CA TRP A 164 -18.43 -10.32 6.82
C TRP A 164 -18.90 -11.73 7.16
N LEU A 165 -19.66 -11.85 8.24
CA LEU A 165 -20.32 -13.10 8.63
C LEU A 165 -21.21 -13.53 7.45
N LEU A 166 -20.66 -14.37 6.57
CA LEU A 166 -21.46 -15.28 5.77
C LEU A 166 -22.14 -16.20 6.78
N ARG A 167 -23.35 -15.81 7.21
CA ARG A 167 -24.27 -16.73 7.84
C ARG A 167 -24.67 -17.72 6.75
N TYR A 168 -24.16 -18.95 6.87
CA TYR A 168 -24.76 -20.12 6.24
C TYR A 168 -26.18 -20.33 6.76
#